data_AF-A0A533X6I1-F1
#
_entry.id   AF-A0A533X6I1-F1
#
_cell.length_a   1.000
_cell.length_b   1.000
_cell.length_c   1.000
_cell.angle_alpha   90.00
_cell.angle_beta   90.00
_cell.angle_gamma   90.00
#
_symmetry.space_group_name_H-M   'P 1'
#
loop_
_entity.id
_entity.type
_entity.pdbx_description
1 polymer ?
#
loop_
_entity_poly.entity_id
_entity_poly.type
_entity_poly.pdbx_seq_one_letter_code
_entity_poly.pdbx_strand_id
1 'polypeptide(L)'
;SFERVLPSLAKTRRVIAIEQQAHGHTADINRSLTIEQMADDTTALLRNLGIEEADIFGYSLGAGIALQVTIKHPDLVRKLVLAAVTYNKDGLQPGLLAGMENLKPENLAGTPGKRSTPG
;
A
#
# COMPACT_ATOMS: atom_id res chain seq x y z
N SER A 1 6.61 -0.78 8.03
CA SER A 1 7.50 0.27 7.53
C SER A 1 8.65 -0.37 6.75
N PHE A 2 9.21 0.34 5.76
CA PHE A 2 10.32 -0.13 4.92
C PHE A 2 11.67 0.53 5.25
N GLU A 3 11.75 1.32 6.34
CA GLU A 3 12.94 2.08 6.74
C GLU A 3 14.28 1.33 6.63
N ARG A 4 14.30 0.03 6.93
CA ARG A 4 15.53 -0.77 6.88
C ARG A 4 16.03 -1.07 5.46
N VAL A 5 15.14 -1.09 4.47
CA VAL A 5 15.49 -1.42 3.07
C VAL A 5 15.68 -0.19 2.19
N LEU A 6 15.02 0.92 2.52
CA LEU A 6 15.09 2.16 1.71
C LEU A 6 16.53 2.66 1.48
N PRO A 7 17.43 2.72 2.49
CA PRO A 7 18.79 3.22 2.29
C PRO A 7 19.60 2.40 1.29
N SER A 8 19.41 1.07 1.28
CA SER A 8 20.13 0.19 0.36
C SER A 8 19.64 0.36 -1.08
N LEU A 9 18.34 0.52 -1.29
CA LEU A 9 17.76 0.79 -2.61
C LEU A 9 18.17 2.17 -3.13
N ALA A 10 18.19 3.18 -2.25
CA ALA A 10 18.52 4.56 -2.58
C ALA A 10 19.96 4.76 -3.09
N LYS A 11 20.88 3.81 -2.83
CA LYS A 11 22.26 3.86 -3.33
C LYS A 11 22.36 3.89 -4.85
N THR A 12 21.39 3.32 -5.56
CA THR A 12 21.44 3.15 -7.03
C THR A 12 20.17 3.57 -7.74
N ARG A 13 19.11 3.91 -7.00
CA ARG A 13 17.78 4.27 -7.53
C ARG A 13 17.24 5.48 -6.78
N ARG A 14 16.45 6.31 -7.46
CA ARG A 14 15.52 7.22 -6.78
C ARG A 14 14.42 6.37 -6.15
N VAL A 15 14.19 6.53 -4.84
CA VAL A 15 13.15 5.79 -4.10
C VAL A 15 12.03 6.75 -3.74
N ILE A 16 10.80 6.39 -4.13
CA ILE A 16 9.57 7.13 -3.79
C ILE A 16 8.76 6.22 -2.87
N ALA A 17 8.69 6.57 -1.59
CA ALA A 17 7.85 5.89 -0.60
C ALA A 17 6.55 6.66 -0.43
N ILE A 18 5.42 6.00 -0.66
CA ILE A 18 4.09 6.65 -0.71
C ILE A 18 3.28 6.21 0.50
N GLU A 19 2.80 7.18 1.27
CA GLU A 19 1.81 6.97 2.31
C GLU A 19 0.41 7.22 1.73
N GLN A 20 -0.40 6.16 1.63
CA GLN A 20 -1.75 6.20 1.07
C GLN A 20 -2.73 6.97 1.97
N GLN A 21 -3.93 7.31 1.47
CA GLN A 21 -4.98 7.92 2.32
C GLN A 21 -5.15 7.17 3.64
N ALA A 22 -5.32 7.91 4.74
CA ALA A 22 -5.50 7.35 6.07
C ALA A 22 -4.30 6.51 6.57
N HIS A 23 -3.12 6.64 5.95
CA HIS A 23 -1.89 5.98 6.37
C HIS A 23 -0.79 7.01 6.68
N GLY A 24 -0.02 6.74 7.73
CA GLY A 24 1.14 7.56 8.09
C GLY A 24 0.78 9.02 8.34
N HIS A 25 1.35 9.91 7.54
CA HIS A 25 1.15 11.36 7.59
C HIS A 25 0.11 11.86 6.58
N THR A 26 -0.47 10.97 5.77
CA THR A 26 -1.54 11.31 4.83
C THR A 26 -2.89 11.22 5.54
N ALA A 27 -3.61 12.35 5.57
CA ALA A 27 -4.89 12.48 6.26
C ALA A 27 -5.94 11.48 5.76
N ASP A 28 -6.86 11.12 6.65
CA ASP A 28 -8.13 10.52 6.27
C ASP A 28 -9.10 11.65 5.89
N ILE A 29 -9.66 11.59 4.68
CA ILE A 29 -10.51 12.64 4.11
C ILE A 29 -11.77 12.01 3.52
N ASN A 30 -12.79 12.82 3.22
CA ASN A 30 -14.07 12.35 2.72
C ASN A 30 -14.02 11.89 1.25
N ARG A 31 -13.35 10.77 1.01
CA ARG A 31 -13.29 10.04 -0.26
C ARG A 31 -13.09 8.54 -0.01
N SER A 32 -13.44 7.73 -1.00
CA SER A 32 -13.44 6.28 -0.90
C SER A 32 -12.07 5.68 -0.56
N LEU A 33 -12.02 4.82 0.46
CA LEU A 33 -10.85 4.04 0.84
C LEU A 33 -10.83 2.69 0.09
N THR A 34 -10.65 2.74 -1.23
CA THR A 34 -10.58 1.53 -2.08
C THR A 34 -9.21 1.38 -2.73
N ILE A 35 -8.87 0.14 -3.12
CA ILE A 35 -7.62 -0.15 -3.84
C ILE A 35 -7.57 0.62 -5.15
N GLU A 36 -8.69 0.75 -5.85
CA GLU A 36 -8.82 1.49 -7.10
C GLU A 36 -8.50 2.97 -6.92
N GLN A 37 -9.03 3.58 -5.86
CA GLN A 37 -8.77 5.00 -5.57
C GLN A 37 -7.31 5.22 -5.17
N MET A 38 -6.74 4.35 -4.32
CA MET A 38 -5.34 4.43 -3.92
C MET A 38 -4.38 4.19 -5.11
N ALA A 39 -4.78 3.36 -6.08
CA ALA A 39 -4.04 3.18 -7.33
C ALA A 39 -4.10 4.44 -8.21
N ASP A 40 -5.27 5.08 -8.31
CA ASP A 40 -5.43 6.33 -9.06
C ASP A 40 -4.59 7.46 -8.44
N ASP A 41 -4.56 7.56 -7.11
CA ASP A 41 -3.70 8.50 -6.39
C ASP A 41 -2.21 8.25 -6.63
N THR A 42 -1.81 6.97 -6.61
CA THR A 42 -0.42 6.56 -6.87
C THR A 42 -0.01 6.96 -8.28
N THR A 43 -0.85 6.68 -9.28
CA THR A 43 -0.63 7.11 -10.67
C THR A 43 -0.56 8.63 -10.79
N ALA A 44 -1.49 9.36 -10.18
CA ALA A 44 -1.53 10.81 -10.21
C ALA A 44 -0.25 11.42 -9.60
N LEU A 45 0.22 10.87 -8.48
CA LEU A 45 1.47 11.27 -7.85
C LEU A 45 2.67 11.04 -8.78
N LEU A 46 2.80 9.86 -9.38
CA LEU A 46 3.90 9.55 -10.30
C LEU A 46 3.91 10.51 -11.50
N ARG A 47 2.76 10.76 -12.11
CA ARG A 47 2.62 11.73 -13.20
C ARG A 47 2.99 13.15 -12.77
N ASN A 48 2.53 13.58 -11.59
CA ASN A 48 2.85 14.90 -11.05
C ASN A 48 4.35 15.05 -10.75
N LEU A 49 5.06 13.96 -10.44
CA LEU A 49 6.51 13.93 -10.26
C LEU A 49 7.29 13.80 -11.57
N GLY A 50 6.60 13.75 -12.72
CA GLY A 50 7.20 13.57 -14.05
C GLY A 50 7.79 12.17 -14.27
N ILE A 51 7.26 11.15 -13.60
CA ILE A 51 7.72 9.77 -13.77
C ILE A 51 6.91 9.11 -14.89
N GLU A 52 7.59 8.80 -15.99
CA GLU A 52 7.00 8.13 -17.16
C GLU A 52 7.00 6.60 -17.01
N GLU A 53 7.97 6.03 -16.30
CA GLU A 53 8.08 4.58 -16.07
C GLU A 53 8.78 4.31 -14.73
N ALA A 54 8.32 3.31 -13.96
CA ALA A 54 8.91 2.95 -12.67
C ALA A 54 8.95 1.43 -12.40
N ASP A 55 9.87 1.01 -11.53
CA ASP A 55 9.73 -0.28 -10.85
C ASP A 55 8.79 -0.10 -9.66
N ILE A 56 7.72 -0.90 -9.61
CA ILE A 56 6.73 -0.82 -8.52
C ILE A 56 6.87 -2.05 -7.63
N PHE A 57 7.08 -1.79 -6.34
CA PHE A 57 7.05 -2.80 -5.30
C PHE A 57 5.83 -2.58 -4.39
N GLY A 58 5.05 -3.64 -4.18
CA GLY A 58 3.87 -3.62 -3.31
C GLY A 58 3.89 -4.77 -2.30
N TYR A 59 3.48 -4.49 -1.05
CA TYR A 59 3.33 -5.47 0.02
C TYR A 59 1.91 -5.47 0.57
N SER A 60 1.28 -6.65 0.66
CA SER A 60 -0.08 -6.82 1.20
C SER A 60 -1.09 -5.89 0.49
N LEU A 61 -1.74 -4.95 1.19
CA LEU A 61 -2.58 -3.91 0.57
C LEU A 61 -1.85 -3.19 -0.58
N GLY A 62 -0.59 -2.83 -0.38
CA GLY A 62 0.24 -2.19 -1.40
C GLY A 62 0.48 -3.07 -2.63
N ALA A 63 0.42 -4.40 -2.49
CA ALA A 63 0.51 -5.31 -3.64
C ALA A 63 -0.78 -5.29 -4.48
N GLY A 64 -1.95 -5.17 -3.83
CA GLY A 64 -3.22 -4.94 -4.53
C GLY A 64 -3.22 -3.61 -5.28
N ILE A 65 -2.72 -2.54 -4.65
CA ILE A 65 -2.56 -1.22 -5.28
C ILE A 65 -1.62 -1.31 -6.49
N ALA A 66 -0.46 -1.94 -6.35
CA ALA A 66 0.52 -2.10 -7.43
C ALA A 66 -0.03 -2.90 -8.62
N LEU A 67 -0.79 -3.97 -8.36
CA LEU A 67 -1.52 -4.70 -9.40
C LEU A 67 -2.53 -3.80 -10.11
N GLN A 68 -3.31 -3.04 -9.36
CA GLN A 68 -4.35 -2.17 -9.91
C GLN A 68 -3.75 -1.04 -10.77
N VAL A 69 -2.61 -0.46 -10.36
CA VAL A 69 -1.84 0.48 -11.19
C VAL A 69 -1.41 -0.20 -12.49
N THR A 70 -0.84 -1.40 -12.41
CA THR A 70 -0.36 -2.14 -13.58
C THR A 70 -1.49 -2.49 -14.56
N ILE A 71 -2.67 -2.87 -14.06
CA ILE A 71 -3.85 -3.18 -14.87
C ILE A 71 -4.34 -1.93 -15.61
N LYS A 72 -4.42 -0.78 -14.92
CA LYS A 72 -4.93 0.48 -15.50
C LYS A 72 -3.91 1.20 -16.38
N HIS A 73 -2.63 1.12 -16.03
CA HIS A 73 -1.53 1.89 -16.63
C HIS A 73 -0.26 1.04 -16.78
N PRO A 74 -0.28 -0.02 -17.62
CA PRO A 74 0.87 -0.90 -17.81
C PRO A 74 2.09 -0.16 -18.37
N ASP A 75 1.89 0.95 -19.08
CA ASP A 75 2.92 1.85 -19.60
C ASP A 75 3.78 2.50 -18.50
N LEU A 76 3.23 2.68 -17.30
CA LEU A 76 3.95 3.27 -16.17
C LEU A 76 4.84 2.25 -15.43
N VAL A 77 4.78 0.95 -15.77
CA VAL A 77 5.37 -0.13 -14.97
C VAL A 77 6.43 -0.90 -15.74
N ARG A 78 7.69 -0.64 -15.42
CA ARG A 78 8.85 -1.36 -15.98
C ARG A 78 9.00 -2.76 -15.39
N LYS A 79 8.85 -2.85 -14.07
CA LYS A 79 8.94 -4.10 -13.29
C LYS A 79 7.92 -4.05 -12.16
N LEU A 80 7.25 -5.17 -11.93
CA LEU A 80 6.31 -5.35 -10.84
C LEU A 80 6.85 -6.38 -9.85
N VAL A 81 6.95 -6.01 -8.58
CA VAL A 81 7.37 -6.90 -7.50
C VAL A 81 6.28 -6.91 -6.43
N LEU A 82 5.71 -8.08 -6.18
CA LEU A 82 4.58 -8.25 -5.25
C LEU A 82 4.99 -9.17 -4.12
N ALA A 83 4.68 -8.77 -2.89
CA ALA A 83 4.91 -9.56 -1.69
C ALA A 83 3.64 -9.64 -0.83
N ALA A 84 3.35 -10.82 -0.28
CA ALA A 84 2.15 -11.08 0.54
C ALA A 84 0.84 -10.67 -0.16
N VAL A 85 0.75 -10.91 -1.47
CA VAL A 85 -0.44 -10.63 -2.28
C VAL A 85 -1.38 -11.84 -2.28
N THR A 86 -2.68 -11.60 -2.24
CA THR A 86 -3.70 -12.64 -2.41
C THR A 86 -4.10 -12.72 -3.88
N TYR A 87 -3.83 -13.86 -4.53
CA TYR A 87 -4.29 -14.13 -5.88
C TYR A 87 -5.60 -14.92 -5.90
N ASN A 88 -5.72 -15.93 -5.04
CA ASN A 88 -6.94 -16.72 -4.85
C ASN A 88 -7.25 -16.81 -3.35
N LYS A 89 -8.53 -16.70 -2.98
CA LYS A 89 -9.04 -16.88 -1.61
C LYS A 89 -8.76 -18.28 -1.07
N ASP A 90 -8.69 -19.30 -1.91
CA ASP A 90 -8.35 -20.67 -1.50
C ASP A 90 -6.92 -20.79 -0.96
N GLY A 91 -6.04 -19.85 -1.33
CA GLY A 91 -4.67 -19.79 -0.82
C GLY A 91 -4.54 -19.03 0.51
N LEU A 92 -5.63 -18.51 1.06
CA LEU A 92 -5.62 -17.83 2.35
C LEU A 92 -5.54 -18.83 3.49
N GLN A 93 -4.88 -18.42 4.57
CA GLN A 93 -4.87 -19.20 5.81
C GLN A 93 -6.31 -19.42 6.30
N PRO A 94 -6.69 -20.66 6.67
CA PRO A 94 -8.03 -20.94 7.20
C PRO A 94 -8.40 -19.99 8.35
N GLY A 95 -9.60 -19.43 8.29
CA GLY A 95 -10.10 -18.50 9.30
C GLY A 95 -9.64 -17.05 9.17
N LEU A 96 -8.72 -16.72 8.25
CA LEU A 96 -8.25 -15.35 8.07
C LEU A 96 -9.38 -14.37 7.70
N LEU A 97 -10.21 -14.74 6.71
CA LEU A 97 -11.31 -13.89 6.26
C LEU A 97 -12.36 -13.69 7.37
N ALA A 98 -12.78 -14.77 8.03
CA ALA A 98 -13.70 -14.70 9.16
C ALA A 98 -13.13 -13.88 10.32
N GLY A 99 -11.81 -13.96 10.55
CA GLY A 99 -11.11 -13.13 11.54
C GLY A 99 -11.14 -11.64 11.19
N MET A 100 -10.98 -11.30 9.90
CA MET A 100 -11.07 -9.91 9.43
C MET A 100 -12.49 -9.34 9.52
N GLU A 101 -13.51 -10.13 9.18
CA GLU A 101 -14.93 -9.72 9.27
C GLU A 101 -15.36 -9.40 10.70
N ASN A 102 -14.80 -10.12 11.68
CA ASN A 102 -15.11 -9.95 13.10
C ASN A 102 -14.16 -8.97 13.81
N LEU A 103 -13.23 -8.34 13.09
CA LEU A 103 -12.24 -7.44 13.66
C LEU A 103 -12.91 -6.12 14.09
N LYS A 104 -12.84 -5.81 15.37
CA LYS A 104 -13.34 -4.56 15.97
C LYS A 104 -12.17 -3.69 16.45
N PRO A 105 -12.36 -2.35 16.58
CA PRO A 105 -11.32 -1.46 17.09
C PRO A 105 -10.78 -1.83 18.48
N GLU A 106 -11.63 -2.44 19.30
CA GLU A 106 -11.31 -2.99 20.63
C GLU A 106 -10.37 -4.19 20.57
N ASN A 107 -10.42 -5.01 19.50
CA ASN A 107 -9.47 -6.10 19.28
C ASN A 107 -8.05 -5.61 18.95
N LEU A 108 -7.91 -4.33 18.57
CA LEU A 108 -6.63 -3.70 18.23
C LEU A 108 -6.06 -2.89 19.40
N ALA A 109 -6.77 -2.76 20.52
CA ALA A 109 -6.27 -2.10 21.71
C ALA A 109 -5.03 -2.82 22.27
N GLY A 110 -3.95 -2.08 22.51
CA GLY A 110 -2.69 -2.64 23.03
C GLY A 110 -1.75 -3.26 21.97
N THR A 111 -2.15 -3.27 20.69
CA THR A 111 -1.25 -3.64 19.60
C THR A 111 -0.31 -2.48 19.24
N PRO A 112 0.95 -2.74 18.82
CA PRO A 112 1.88 -1.67 18.44
C PRO A 112 1.32 -0.87 17.25
N GLY A 113 0.95 0.39 17.45
CA GLY A 113 0.39 1.25 16.39
C GLY A 113 -0.51 2.40 16.85
N LYS A 114 -1.12 2.32 18.04
CA LYS A 114 -1.80 3.48 18.64
C LYS A 114 -0.78 4.35 19.39
N ARG A 115 -0.32 5.45 18.78
CA ARG A 115 0.21 6.57 19.56
C ARG A 115 -0.96 7.11 20.39
N SER A 116 -0.82 7.05 21.71
CA SER A 116 -1.69 7.77 22.65
C SER A 116 -1.61 9.26 22.30
N THR A 117 -2.69 9.84 21.81
CA THR A 117 -2.84 11.30 21.78
C THR A 117 -2.90 11.81 23.23
N PRO A 118 -2.05 12.74 23.67
CA PRO A 118 -2.31 13.48 24.90
C PRO A 118 -3.53 14.37 24.69
N GLY A 119 -4.37 14.47 25.72
CA GLY A 119 -5.58 15.31 25.74
C GLY A 119 -5.31 16.79 25.98
#